data_AF-A0A9E2F006-F1
#
_entry.id   AF-A0A9E2F006-F1
#
_cell.length_a   1.000
_cell.length_b   1.000
_cell.length_c   1.000
_cell.angle_alpha   90.00
_cell.angle_beta   90.00
_cell.angle_gamma   90.00
#
_symmetry.space_group_name_H-M   'P 1'
#
loop_
_entity.id
_entity.type
_entity.pdbx_description
1 polymer ?
#
loop_
_entity_poly.entity_id
_entity_poly.type
_entity_poly.pdbx_seq_one_letter_code
_entity_poly.pdbx_strand_id
1 'polypeptide(L)'
;MKMGPDTGEPDLNRRILTLVGGFRLLVAVALLLVTLLPEDLRFLGQRFPELFTWTVAVYGIGALAIGFLLRGGTWEPQGIAWLQLLLDISCITLIVHASGGVGSGLEGLLVVFVAASGMTLPQERGYFAAAVAAVVVLLEQVASYSAGVSPAGNFLQAGMIGAIMLAILMALQPLLRQVSETESLARQRGIDLENLAQLNDYIIQTLREAIIVIDERNQIRLINQAAIEILATPNLRSGGSLKSASAEVSRLLKRWRAGEIDLARDIPQFVSEDGSAVINAHFAPLGDSGNLG
;
A
#
# COMPACT_ATOMS: atom_id res chain seq x y z
N MET A 1 -26.53 4.55 -8.49
CA MET A 1 -25.90 4.15 -7.22
C MET A 1 -24.68 5.05 -7.00
N LYS A 2 -24.76 6.04 -6.10
CA LYS A 2 -23.65 6.96 -5.81
C LYS A 2 -22.59 6.18 -5.02
N MET A 3 -21.43 5.93 -5.61
CA MET A 3 -20.26 5.46 -4.85
C MET A 3 -19.82 6.60 -3.92
N GLY A 4 -19.70 6.29 -2.63
CA GLY A 4 -19.17 7.22 -1.62
C GLY A 4 -17.69 7.52 -1.83
N PRO A 5 -17.17 8.62 -1.26
CA PRO A 5 -15.79 9.03 -1.44
C PRO A 5 -14.83 8.10 -0.69
N ASP A 6 -13.78 7.71 -1.41
CA ASP A 6 -12.40 7.39 -1.01
C ASP A 6 -12.14 6.75 0.37
N THR A 7 -11.91 5.44 0.38
CA THR A 7 -11.55 4.67 1.58
C THR A 7 -10.07 4.25 1.62
N GLY A 8 -9.22 4.72 0.69
CA GLY A 8 -7.80 4.34 0.64
C GLY A 8 -6.88 5.12 1.58
N GLU A 9 -7.02 6.45 1.62
CA GLU A 9 -6.21 7.33 2.48
C GLU A 9 -6.30 7.07 4.00
N PRO A 10 -7.48 6.74 4.61
CA PRO A 10 -7.55 6.55 6.06
C PRO A 10 -6.75 5.33 6.56
N ASP A 11 -6.58 4.30 5.72
CA ASP A 11 -5.82 3.10 6.08
C ASP A 11 -4.31 3.33 6.05
N LEU A 12 -3.80 4.08 5.05
CA LEU A 12 -2.38 4.43 4.97
C LEU A 12 -1.95 5.32 6.13
N ASN A 13 -2.73 6.37 6.43
CA ASN A 13 -2.45 7.29 7.54
C ASN A 13 -2.38 6.57 8.89
N ARG A 14 -3.29 5.63 9.15
CA ARG A 14 -3.25 4.81 10.37
C ARG A 14 -2.02 3.91 10.45
N ARG A 15 -1.59 3.31 9.33
CA ARG A 15 -0.35 2.51 9.28
C ARG A 15 0.87 3.35 9.60
N ILE A 16 0.99 4.54 9.00
CA ILE A 16 2.08 5.47 9.26
C ILE A 16 2.10 5.88 10.74
N LEU A 17 0.96 6.32 11.29
CA LEU A 17 0.85 6.69 12.71
C LEU A 17 1.18 5.55 13.67
N THR A 18 0.86 4.30 13.30
CA THR A 18 1.19 3.10 14.09
C THR A 18 2.69 2.83 14.06
N LEU A 19 3.32 2.91 12.89
CA LEU A 19 4.76 2.70 12.73
C LEU A 19 5.55 3.76 13.52
N VAL A 20 5.16 5.02 13.38
CA VAL A 20 5.75 6.15 14.11
C VAL A 20 5.52 6.01 15.62
N GLY A 21 4.34 5.55 16.03
CA GLY A 21 4.05 5.22 17.43
C GLY A 21 4.97 4.12 17.98
N GLY A 22 5.28 3.09 17.17
CA GLY A 22 6.26 2.06 17.52
C GLY A 22 7.67 2.62 17.69
N PHE A 23 8.12 3.48 16.76
CA PHE A 23 9.40 4.17 16.88
C PHE A 23 9.46 5.07 18.13
N ARG A 24 8.37 5.80 18.43
CA ARG A 24 8.25 6.61 19.64
C ARG A 24 8.42 5.80 20.92
N LEU A 25 7.77 4.63 20.99
CA LEU A 25 7.93 3.71 22.12
C LEU A 25 9.36 3.21 22.25
N LEU A 26 10.03 2.90 21.14
CA LEU A 26 11.45 2.52 21.15
C LEU A 26 12.31 3.65 21.73
N VAL A 27 12.12 4.89 21.28
CA VAL A 27 12.83 6.07 21.83
C VAL A 27 12.53 6.24 23.32
N ALA A 28 11.27 6.15 23.73
CA ALA A 28 10.89 6.27 25.13
C ALA A 28 11.53 5.18 26.01
N VAL A 29 11.56 3.93 25.54
CA VAL A 29 12.24 2.82 26.23
C VAL A 29 13.75 3.06 26.30
N ALA A 30 14.39 3.48 25.21
CA ALA A 30 15.81 3.79 25.19
C ALA A 30 16.16 4.91 26.20
N LEU A 31 15.37 5.98 26.25
CA LEU A 31 15.55 7.06 27.20
C LEU A 31 15.28 6.61 28.64
N LEU A 32 14.30 5.74 28.87
CA LEU A 32 14.02 5.16 30.18
C LEU A 32 15.15 4.24 30.66
N LEU A 33 15.79 3.49 29.75
CA LEU A 33 17.00 2.74 30.11
C LEU A 33 18.13 3.66 30.57
N VAL A 34 18.27 4.84 29.94
CA VAL A 34 19.23 5.86 30.40
C VAL A 34 18.86 6.38 31.80
N THR A 35 17.59 6.34 32.22
CA THR A 35 17.21 6.70 33.61
C THR A 35 17.59 5.67 34.65
N LEU A 36 17.88 4.43 34.25
CA LEU A 36 18.29 3.36 35.16
C LEU A 36 19.81 3.30 35.35
N LEU A 37 20.58 4.06 34.57
CA LEU A 37 22.03 4.15 34.71
C LEU A 37 22.41 4.94 35.98
N PRO A 38 23.51 4.57 36.67
CA PRO A 38 24.09 5.39 37.73
C PRO A 38 24.43 6.80 37.22
N GLU A 39 24.33 7.81 38.09
CA GLU A 39 24.51 9.22 37.70
C GLU A 39 25.86 9.48 37.02
N ASP A 40 26.92 8.83 37.51
CA ASP A 40 28.29 8.92 37.03
C ASP A 40 28.49 8.37 35.60
N LEU A 41 27.59 7.49 35.13
CA LEU A 41 27.60 6.93 33.77
C LEU A 41 26.58 7.61 32.85
N ARG A 42 25.75 8.50 33.38
CA ARG A 42 24.60 9.07 32.69
C ARG A 42 24.99 10.34 31.95
N PHE A 43 25.11 10.27 30.63
CA PHE A 43 25.50 11.42 29.79
C PHE A 43 24.33 12.34 29.39
N LEU A 44 23.08 11.91 29.62
CA LEU A 44 21.86 12.70 29.36
C LEU A 44 21.15 13.06 30.66
N GLY A 45 20.41 14.16 30.66
CA GLY A 45 19.64 14.56 31.84
C GLY A 45 20.47 15.06 33.03
N GLN A 46 21.80 15.23 32.91
CA GLN A 46 22.66 15.68 34.02
C GLN A 46 22.30 17.07 34.54
N ARG A 47 21.76 17.94 33.68
CA ARG A 47 21.46 19.33 34.07
C ARG A 47 20.24 19.40 34.99
N PHE A 48 19.18 18.68 34.64
CA PHE A 48 17.95 18.59 35.43
C PHE A 48 17.47 17.14 35.49
N PRO A 49 18.03 16.29 36.38
CA PRO A 49 17.76 14.85 36.42
C PRO A 49 16.29 14.51 36.69
N GLU A 50 15.64 15.29 37.57
CA GLU A 50 14.22 15.13 37.89
C GLU A 50 13.33 15.47 36.69
N LEU A 51 13.60 16.62 36.03
CA LEU A 51 12.86 17.04 34.84
C LEU A 51 13.00 16.01 33.72
N PHE A 52 14.22 15.51 33.48
CA PHE A 52 14.47 14.46 32.49
C PHE A 52 13.65 13.22 32.78
N THR A 53 13.69 12.71 34.02
CA THR A 53 13.02 11.46 34.39
C THR A 53 11.51 11.57 34.32
N TRP A 54 10.93 12.67 34.83
CA TRP A 54 9.49 12.92 34.71
C TRP A 54 9.05 13.09 33.25
N THR A 55 9.82 13.82 32.45
CA THR A 55 9.49 14.03 31.03
C THR A 55 9.54 12.72 30.25
N VAL A 56 10.55 11.87 30.48
CA VAL A 56 10.64 10.55 29.85
C VAL A 56 9.46 9.65 30.26
N ALA A 57 9.05 9.68 31.54
CA ALA A 57 7.89 8.94 32.00
C ALA A 57 6.59 9.43 31.34
N VAL A 58 6.35 10.74 31.31
CA VAL A 58 5.20 11.36 30.63
C VAL A 58 5.21 11.02 29.14
N TYR A 59 6.36 11.07 28.49
CA TYR A 59 6.52 10.75 27.07
C TYR A 59 6.17 9.29 26.77
N GLY A 60 6.67 8.35 27.59
CA GLY A 60 6.35 6.93 27.46
C GLY A 60 4.87 6.61 27.70
N ILE A 61 4.27 7.19 28.76
CA ILE A 61 2.84 7.02 29.06
C ILE A 61 2.00 7.63 27.94
N GLY A 62 2.35 8.82 27.46
CA GLY A 62 1.68 9.48 26.34
C GLY A 62 1.74 8.65 25.07
N ALA A 63 2.91 8.07 24.74
CA ALA A 63 3.07 7.19 23.60
C ALA A 63 2.17 5.93 23.69
N LEU A 64 2.09 5.31 24.87
CA LEU A 64 1.21 4.15 25.12
C LEU A 64 -0.27 4.53 25.02
N ALA A 65 -0.67 5.64 25.64
CA ALA A 65 -2.04 6.14 25.62
C ALA A 65 -2.50 6.43 24.19
N ILE A 66 -1.67 7.11 23.40
CA ILE A 66 -1.97 7.39 22.00
C ILE A 66 -2.02 6.09 21.18
N GLY A 67 -1.09 5.16 21.40
CA GLY A 67 -1.11 3.85 20.74
C GLY A 67 -2.40 3.06 21.03
N PHE A 68 -2.93 3.16 22.25
CA PHE A 68 -4.22 2.58 22.61
C PHE A 68 -5.40 3.29 21.92
N LEU A 69 -5.38 4.63 21.85
CA LEU A 69 -6.39 5.41 21.12
C LEU A 69 -6.45 5.04 19.63
N LEU A 70 -5.29 4.83 18.99
CA LEU A 70 -5.20 4.37 17.60
C LEU A 70 -5.87 3.01 17.39
N ARG A 71 -5.70 2.07 18.34
CA ARG A 71 -6.33 0.74 18.27
C ARG A 71 -7.85 0.79 18.44
N GLY A 72 -8.35 1.74 19.23
CA GLY A 72 -9.79 1.92 19.45
C GLY A 72 -10.54 2.40 18.21
N GLY A 73 -9.84 3.03 17.25
CA GLY A 73 -10.40 3.40 15.95
C GLY A 73 -11.49 4.48 15.97
N THR A 74 -11.81 5.05 17.14
CA THR A 74 -12.90 6.00 17.36
C THR A 74 -12.55 7.46 17.01
N TRP A 75 -11.27 7.77 16.80
CA TRP A 75 -10.79 9.14 16.56
C TRP A 75 -10.33 9.35 15.13
N GLU A 76 -10.47 10.58 14.65
CA GLU A 76 -9.96 10.99 13.34
C GLU A 76 -8.42 10.93 13.32
N PRO A 77 -7.80 10.32 12.29
CA PRO A 77 -6.34 10.18 12.19
C PRO A 77 -5.58 11.51 12.27
N GLN A 78 -6.14 12.60 11.73
CA GLN A 78 -5.52 13.92 11.76
C GLN A 78 -5.42 14.51 13.16
N GLY A 79 -6.44 14.31 14.01
CA GLY A 79 -6.41 14.75 15.40
C GLY A 79 -5.35 14.00 16.22
N ILE A 80 -5.23 12.69 15.98
CA ILE A 80 -4.18 11.87 16.57
C ILE A 80 -2.78 12.34 16.12
N ALA A 81 -2.60 12.65 14.83
CA ALA A 81 -1.33 13.14 14.29
C ALA A 81 -0.88 14.44 14.98
N TRP A 82 -1.80 15.39 15.21
CA TRP A 82 -1.52 16.61 15.97
C TRP A 82 -1.13 16.32 17.42
N LEU A 83 -1.89 15.46 18.10
CA LEU A 83 -1.61 15.09 19.49
C LEU A 83 -0.23 14.46 19.63
N GLN A 84 0.13 13.55 18.70
CA GLN A 84 1.44 12.94 18.62
C GLN A 84 2.55 13.96 18.45
N LEU A 85 2.40 14.86 17.47
CA LEU A 85 3.40 15.86 17.17
C LEU A 85 3.60 16.85 18.33
N LEU A 86 2.52 17.29 18.98
CA LEU A 86 2.60 18.18 20.14
C LEU A 86 3.31 17.50 21.31
N LEU A 87 3.04 16.21 21.54
CA LEU A 87 3.75 15.42 22.53
C LEU A 87 5.25 15.32 22.19
N ASP A 88 5.59 15.06 20.92
CA ASP A 88 6.98 14.95 20.47
C ASP A 88 7.74 16.25 20.64
N ILE A 89 7.20 17.36 20.13
CA ILE A 89 7.82 18.69 20.23
C ILE A 89 8.04 19.05 21.70
N SER A 90 6.98 18.96 22.52
CA SER A 90 7.06 19.36 23.93
C SER A 90 8.03 18.49 24.75
N CYS A 91 7.87 17.16 24.69
CA CYS A 91 8.70 16.25 25.48
C CYS A 91 10.16 16.22 24.99
N ILE A 92 10.42 16.14 23.68
CA ILE A 92 11.81 16.08 23.19
C ILE A 92 12.53 17.39 23.49
N THR A 93 11.90 18.55 23.33
CA THR A 93 12.51 19.84 23.70
C THR A 93 12.82 19.90 25.21
N LEU A 94 11.92 19.43 26.08
CA LEU A 94 12.19 19.38 27.53
C LEU A 94 13.31 18.40 27.89
N ILE A 95 13.38 17.26 27.21
CA ILE A 95 14.46 16.27 27.38
C ILE A 95 15.81 16.86 26.94
N VAL A 96 15.84 17.55 25.81
CA VAL A 96 17.01 18.29 25.28
C VAL A 96 17.46 19.34 26.29
N HIS A 97 16.53 20.15 26.79
CA HIS A 97 16.80 21.17 27.79
C HIS A 97 17.41 20.58 29.07
N ALA A 98 16.83 19.48 29.57
CA ALA A 98 17.34 18.75 30.73
C ALA A 98 18.72 18.09 30.47
N SER A 99 19.11 17.92 29.21
CA SER A 99 20.34 17.26 28.78
C SER A 99 21.45 18.24 28.36
N GLY A 100 21.28 19.54 28.59
CA GLY A 100 22.29 20.56 28.25
C GLY A 100 22.06 21.25 26.91
N GLY A 101 20.84 21.16 26.35
CA GLY A 101 20.42 21.85 25.14
C GLY A 101 20.75 21.11 23.85
N VAL A 102 20.68 21.84 22.74
CA VAL A 102 20.90 21.39 21.34
C VAL A 102 22.16 20.53 21.16
N GLY A 103 23.23 20.79 21.92
CA GLY A 103 24.50 20.05 21.86
C GLY A 103 24.40 18.57 22.25
N SER A 104 23.32 18.15 22.92
CA SER A 104 23.04 16.74 23.24
C SER A 104 22.75 15.88 22.00
N GLY A 105 22.42 16.51 20.86
CA GLY A 105 22.08 15.83 19.60
C GLY A 105 20.67 15.23 19.56
N LEU A 106 19.93 15.22 20.68
CA LEU A 106 18.59 14.63 20.76
C LEU A 106 17.55 15.39 19.93
N GLU A 107 17.78 16.68 19.62
CA GLU A 107 16.90 17.47 18.76
C GLU A 107 16.76 16.91 17.34
N GLY A 108 17.74 16.14 16.86
CA GLY A 108 17.65 15.46 15.57
C GLY A 108 16.44 14.52 15.48
N LEU A 109 15.94 14.01 16.62
CA LEU A 109 14.73 13.19 16.68
C LEU A 109 13.49 13.95 16.19
N LEU A 110 13.41 15.26 16.43
CA LEU A 110 12.30 16.09 15.96
C LEU A 110 12.22 16.12 14.43
N VAL A 111 13.34 15.97 13.72
CA VAL A 111 13.33 15.90 12.24
C VAL A 111 12.52 14.69 11.79
N VAL A 112 12.69 13.54 12.44
CA VAL A 112 11.96 12.31 12.13
C VAL A 112 10.47 12.46 12.45
N PHE A 113 10.14 13.00 13.63
CA PHE A 113 8.75 13.18 14.05
C PHE A 113 8.01 14.22 13.20
N VAL A 114 8.65 15.32 12.85
CA VAL A 114 8.10 16.35 11.95
C VAL A 114 7.91 15.77 10.55
N ALA A 115 8.89 15.05 10.00
CA ALA A 115 8.76 14.40 8.70
C ALA A 115 7.59 13.40 8.68
N ALA A 116 7.47 12.57 9.71
CA ALA A 116 6.34 11.65 9.88
C ALA A 116 4.98 12.37 9.98
N SER A 117 4.93 13.48 10.71
CA SER A 117 3.71 14.30 10.79
C SER A 117 3.34 14.89 9.42
N GLY A 118 4.33 15.29 8.61
CA GLY A 118 4.12 15.79 7.26
C GLY A 118 3.61 14.72 6.27
N MET A 119 3.80 13.44 6.57
CA MET A 119 3.20 12.33 5.79
C MET A 119 1.72 12.11 6.10
N THR A 120 1.26 12.53 7.27
CA THR A 120 -0.10 12.25 7.77
C THR A 120 -0.98 13.49 7.78
N LEU A 121 -0.39 14.68 7.88
CA LEU A 121 -1.07 15.97 7.83
C LEU A 121 -1.07 16.53 6.40
N PRO A 122 -2.11 17.30 6.03
CA PRO A 122 -2.10 18.10 4.82
C PRO A 122 -0.85 18.99 4.73
N GLN A 123 -0.36 19.21 3.52
CA GLN A 123 0.89 19.93 3.25
C GLN A 123 1.04 21.25 4.03
N GLU A 124 0.03 22.11 3.98
CA GLU A 124 0.04 23.41 4.66
C GLU A 124 0.24 23.27 6.18
N ARG A 125 -0.41 22.26 6.77
CA ARG A 125 -0.32 21.94 8.20
C ARG A 125 1.03 21.34 8.55
N GLY A 126 1.62 20.53 7.68
CA GLY A 126 2.97 19.99 7.84
C GLY A 126 4.02 21.09 7.92
N TYR A 127 4.00 22.07 7.01
CA TYR A 127 4.94 23.19 7.07
C TYR A 127 4.73 24.07 8.30
N PHE A 128 3.47 24.31 8.69
CA PHE A 128 3.17 25.04 9.92
C PHE A 128 3.74 24.31 11.15
N ALA A 129 3.54 23.00 11.23
CA ALA A 129 4.13 22.14 12.27
C ALA A 129 5.67 22.24 12.32
N ALA A 130 6.34 22.16 11.18
CA ALA A 130 7.80 22.32 11.10
C ALA A 130 8.26 23.71 11.54
N ALA A 131 7.53 24.76 11.16
CA ALA A 131 7.84 26.13 11.59
C ALA A 131 7.70 26.29 13.12
N VAL A 132 6.63 25.72 13.71
CA VAL A 132 6.45 25.71 15.16
C VAL A 132 7.59 24.96 15.85
N ALA A 133 7.94 23.76 15.37
CA ALA A 133 9.05 22.99 15.92
C ALA A 133 10.39 23.76 15.84
N ALA A 134 10.68 24.41 14.70
CA ALA A 134 11.88 25.23 14.53
C ALA A 134 11.92 26.42 15.50
N VAL A 135 10.79 27.10 15.70
CA VAL A 135 10.69 28.20 16.68
C VAL A 135 10.90 27.68 18.10
N VAL A 136 10.31 26.53 18.46
CA VAL A 136 10.48 25.92 19.79
C VAL A 136 11.95 25.55 20.04
N VAL A 137 12.64 24.98 19.05
CA VAL A 137 14.08 24.69 19.13
C VAL A 137 14.91 25.97 19.30
N LEU A 138 14.61 27.03 18.55
CA LEU A 138 15.30 28.32 18.72
C LEU A 138 15.03 28.94 20.10
N LEU A 139 13.80 28.84 20.61
CA LEU A 139 13.45 29.34 21.95
C LEU A 139 14.16 28.56 23.06
N GLU A 140 14.28 27.23 22.93
CA GLU A 140 15.09 26.40 23.82
C GLU A 140 16.54 26.87 23.81
N GLN A 141 17.12 27.08 22.63
CA GLN A 141 18.50 27.53 22.49
C GLN A 141 18.72 28.93 23.10
N VAL A 142 17.77 29.85 22.94
CA VAL A 142 17.79 31.17 23.61
C VAL A 142 17.76 31.00 25.12
N ALA A 143 16.86 30.16 25.65
CA ALA A 143 16.76 29.89 27.08
C ALA A 143 18.06 29.30 27.63
N SER A 144 18.60 28.28 26.97
CA SER A 144 19.85 27.61 27.34
C SER A 144 21.08 28.52 27.23
N TYR A 145 21.14 29.41 26.26
CA TYR A 145 22.18 30.45 26.17
C TYR A 145 22.05 31.47 27.30
N SER A 146 20.84 31.97 27.57
CA SER A 146 20.60 32.96 28.63
C SER A 146 20.90 32.42 30.03
N ALA A 147 20.75 31.11 30.23
CA ALA A 147 21.10 30.41 31.45
C ALA A 147 22.61 30.10 31.58
N GLY A 148 23.43 30.44 30.58
CA GLY A 148 24.87 30.17 30.53
C GLY A 148 25.23 28.69 30.36
N VAL A 149 24.29 27.87 29.89
CA VAL A 149 24.45 26.40 29.77
C VAL A 149 24.94 26.02 28.39
N SER A 150 24.45 26.68 27.34
CA SER A 150 24.84 26.41 25.96
C SER A 150 25.72 27.54 25.40
N PRO A 151 26.80 27.22 24.67
CA PRO A 151 27.57 28.23 23.96
C PRO A 151 26.77 28.87 22.82
N ALA A 152 27.15 30.10 22.44
CA ALA A 152 26.55 30.80 21.31
C ALA A 152 26.71 30.07 19.96
N GLY A 153 27.72 29.19 19.84
CA GLY A 153 27.93 28.37 18.63
C GLY A 153 26.74 27.47 18.28
N ASN A 154 25.93 27.08 19.28
CA ASN A 154 24.80 26.17 19.07
C ASN A 154 23.58 26.85 18.41
N PHE A 155 23.55 28.18 18.28
CA PHE A 155 22.51 28.87 17.48
C PHE A 155 22.54 28.45 16.02
N LEU A 156 23.73 28.22 15.45
CA LEU A 156 23.85 27.72 14.08
C LEU A 156 23.26 26.31 13.97
N GLN A 157 23.53 25.45 14.95
CA GLN A 157 23.00 24.08 14.98
C GLN A 157 21.47 24.08 15.10
N ALA A 158 20.90 24.87 16.02
CA ALA A 158 19.45 25.02 16.17
C ALA A 158 18.79 25.54 14.87
N GLY A 159 19.38 26.56 14.24
CA GLY A 159 18.92 27.09 12.96
C GLY A 159 18.99 26.07 11.82
N MET A 160 20.07 25.28 11.75
CA MET A 160 20.21 24.20 10.77
C MET A 160 19.17 23.11 10.97
N ILE A 161 18.90 22.70 12.21
CA ILE A 161 17.88 21.69 12.51
C ILE A 161 16.49 22.16 12.04
N GLY A 162 16.14 23.42 12.33
CA GLY A 162 14.90 24.03 11.82
C GLY A 162 14.84 24.09 10.28
N ALA A 163 15.95 24.45 9.63
CA ALA A 163 16.05 24.45 8.17
C ALA A 163 15.91 23.04 7.58
N ILE A 164 16.51 22.02 8.21
CA ILE A 164 16.42 20.63 7.80
C ILE A 164 14.97 20.13 7.89
N MET A 165 14.23 20.48 8.95
CA MET A 165 12.81 20.12 9.08
C MET A 165 11.96 20.69 7.94
N LEU A 166 12.20 21.94 7.55
CA LEU A 166 11.49 22.56 6.42
C LEU A 166 11.92 21.94 5.08
N ALA A 167 13.23 21.72 4.89
CA ALA A 167 13.78 21.13 3.68
C ALA A 167 13.29 19.69 3.46
N ILE A 168 13.21 18.88 4.53
CA ILE A 168 12.72 17.50 4.41
C ILE A 168 11.25 17.48 4.02
N LEU A 169 10.42 18.38 4.56
CA LEU A 169 9.03 18.51 4.10
C LEU A 169 8.94 18.99 2.66
N MET A 170 9.81 19.91 2.25
CA MET A 170 9.88 20.37 0.87
C MET A 170 10.21 19.26 -0.12
N ALA A 171 11.10 18.34 0.26
CA ALA A 171 11.43 17.18 -0.55
C ALA A 171 10.36 16.08 -0.49
N LEU A 172 9.71 15.89 0.66
CA LEU A 172 8.81 14.76 0.90
C LEU A 172 7.41 14.97 0.31
N GLN A 173 6.88 16.20 0.34
CA GLN A 173 5.51 16.50 -0.11
C GLN A 173 5.25 16.14 -1.58
N PRO A 174 6.15 16.45 -2.55
CA PRO A 174 5.97 16.02 -3.94
C PRO A 174 5.95 14.49 -4.11
N LEU A 175 6.79 13.77 -3.37
CA LEU A 175 6.88 12.31 -3.44
C LEU A 175 5.58 11.66 -2.97
N LEU A 176 5.01 12.14 -1.87
CA LEU A 176 3.73 11.65 -1.35
C LEU A 176 2.57 11.87 -2.34
N ARG A 177 2.55 13.03 -3.01
CA ARG A 177 1.59 13.32 -4.08
C ARG A 177 1.74 12.35 -5.25
N GLN A 178 2.97 12.12 -5.70
CA GLN A 178 3.26 11.21 -6.82
C GLN A 178 2.85 9.76 -6.52
N VAL A 179 3.06 9.28 -5.28
CA VAL A 179 2.61 7.95 -4.86
C VAL A 179 1.08 7.83 -5.01
N SER A 180 0.35 8.83 -4.52
CA SER A 180 -1.12 8.87 -4.60
C SER A 180 -1.62 8.92 -6.05
N GLU A 181 -0.98 9.73 -6.90
CA GLU A 181 -1.29 9.78 -8.33
C GLU A 181 -1.06 8.43 -9.02
N THR A 182 0.03 7.75 -8.69
CA THR A 182 0.37 6.43 -9.26
C THR A 182 -0.62 5.35 -8.82
N GLU A 183 -1.07 5.37 -7.56
CA GLU A 183 -2.12 4.46 -7.07
C GLU A 183 -3.45 4.69 -7.80
N SER A 184 -3.82 5.95 -8.03
CA SER A 184 -5.07 6.29 -8.74
C SER A 184 -5.05 5.77 -10.19
N LEU A 185 -3.93 5.92 -10.89
CA LEU A 185 -3.74 5.44 -12.26
C LEU A 185 -3.72 3.91 -12.32
N ALA A 186 -3.04 3.25 -11.38
CA ALA A 186 -3.03 1.79 -11.30
C ALA A 186 -4.44 1.23 -11.06
N ARG A 187 -5.25 1.91 -10.24
CA ARG A 187 -6.64 1.53 -9.97
C ARG A 187 -7.53 1.69 -11.19
N GLN A 188 -7.40 2.79 -11.94
CA GLN A 188 -8.13 2.98 -13.20
C GLN A 188 -7.79 1.87 -14.21
N ARG A 189 -6.50 1.53 -14.35
CA ARG A 189 -6.08 0.42 -15.22
C ARG A 189 -6.66 -0.92 -14.77
N GLY A 190 -6.78 -1.16 -13.47
CA GLY A 190 -7.44 -2.36 -12.94
C GLY A 190 -8.91 -2.45 -13.36
N ILE A 191 -9.65 -1.35 -13.23
CA ILE A 191 -11.06 -1.27 -13.65
C ILE A 191 -11.19 -1.46 -15.16
N ASP A 192 -10.32 -0.83 -15.96
CA ASP A 192 -10.35 -0.98 -17.42
C ASP A 192 -10.06 -2.42 -17.87
N LEU A 193 -9.14 -3.11 -17.20
CA LEU A 193 -8.86 -4.52 -17.47
C LEU A 193 -10.03 -5.43 -17.10
N GLU A 194 -10.71 -5.17 -15.98
CA GLU A 194 -11.90 -5.92 -15.59
C GLU A 194 -13.05 -5.70 -16.58
N ASN A 195 -13.28 -4.45 -16.99
CA ASN A 195 -14.28 -4.11 -18.01
C ASN A 195 -13.98 -4.77 -19.36
N LEU A 196 -12.72 -4.77 -19.80
CA LEU A 196 -12.29 -5.44 -21.02
C LEU A 196 -12.46 -6.95 -20.94
N ALA A 197 -12.16 -7.56 -19.79
CA ALA A 197 -12.36 -8.99 -19.58
C ALA A 197 -13.86 -9.35 -19.65
N GLN A 198 -14.72 -8.60 -18.96
CA GLN A 198 -16.18 -8.82 -19.00
C GLN A 198 -16.76 -8.60 -20.40
N LEU A 199 -16.31 -7.57 -21.11
CA LEU A 199 -16.73 -7.31 -22.48
C LEU A 199 -16.29 -8.44 -23.42
N ASN A 200 -15.05 -8.92 -23.29
CA ASN A 200 -14.54 -10.03 -24.10
C ASN A 200 -15.35 -11.31 -23.84
N ASP A 201 -15.59 -11.65 -22.58
CA ASP A 201 -16.43 -12.80 -22.20
C ASP A 201 -17.85 -12.65 -22.78
N TYR A 202 -18.46 -11.47 -22.68
CA TYR A 202 -19.78 -11.21 -23.25
C TYR A 202 -19.81 -11.34 -24.78
N ILE A 203 -18.81 -10.79 -25.48
CA ILE A 203 -18.67 -10.92 -26.93
C ILE A 203 -18.63 -12.40 -27.28
N ILE A 204 -17.73 -13.16 -26.66
CA ILE A 204 -17.56 -14.59 -26.94
C ILE A 204 -18.87 -15.36 -26.69
N GLN A 205 -19.58 -15.09 -25.58
CA GLN A 205 -20.84 -15.74 -25.27
C GLN A 205 -21.97 -15.39 -26.26
N THR A 206 -21.94 -14.21 -26.88
CA THR A 206 -22.98 -13.72 -27.79
C THR A 206 -22.69 -14.02 -29.27
N LEU A 207 -21.49 -14.52 -29.60
CA LEU A 207 -21.16 -14.94 -30.97
C LEU A 207 -22.14 -16.04 -31.42
N ARG A 208 -22.68 -15.88 -32.64
CA ARG A 208 -23.61 -16.85 -33.24
C ARG A 208 -22.92 -18.14 -33.68
N GLU A 209 -21.62 -18.09 -33.90
CA GLU A 209 -20.80 -19.25 -34.27
C GLU A 209 -20.51 -20.08 -33.03
N ALA A 210 -20.67 -21.40 -33.11
CA ALA A 210 -20.30 -22.31 -32.03
C ALA A 210 -18.77 -22.39 -31.89
N ILE A 211 -18.25 -21.93 -30.75
CA ILE A 211 -16.81 -21.92 -30.47
C ILE A 211 -16.52 -22.79 -29.24
N ILE A 212 -15.57 -23.70 -29.39
CA ILE A 212 -15.06 -24.55 -28.31
C ILE A 212 -13.54 -24.50 -28.34
N VAL A 213 -12.94 -24.05 -27.24
CA VAL A 213 -11.48 -24.05 -27.05
C VAL A 213 -11.13 -25.18 -26.11
N ILE A 214 -10.13 -25.96 -26.48
CA ILE A 214 -9.71 -27.18 -25.80
C ILE A 214 -8.21 -27.14 -25.54
N ASP A 215 -7.79 -27.66 -24.38
CA ASP A 215 -6.38 -27.78 -24.06
C ASP A 215 -5.73 -29.07 -24.59
N GLU A 216 -4.43 -29.20 -24.36
CA GLU A 216 -3.62 -30.36 -24.73
C GLU A 216 -4.15 -31.67 -24.11
N ARG A 217 -4.81 -31.57 -22.94
CA ARG A 217 -5.39 -32.70 -22.19
C ARG A 217 -6.84 -33.00 -22.59
N ASN A 218 -7.35 -32.40 -23.67
CA ASN A 218 -8.74 -32.51 -24.15
C ASN A 218 -9.80 -32.04 -23.15
N GLN A 219 -9.46 -31.06 -22.30
CA GLN A 219 -10.42 -30.39 -21.44
C GLN A 219 -10.90 -29.10 -22.09
N ILE A 220 -12.18 -28.79 -21.92
CA ILE A 220 -12.80 -27.58 -22.46
C ILE A 220 -12.32 -26.37 -21.63
N ARG A 221 -11.62 -25.44 -22.28
CA ARG A 221 -11.16 -24.17 -21.68
C ARG A 221 -12.19 -23.06 -21.85
N LEU A 222 -12.84 -23.03 -23.01
CA LEU A 222 -13.89 -22.08 -23.31
C LEU A 222 -14.97 -22.76 -24.14
N ILE A 223 -16.21 -22.42 -23.84
CA ILE A 223 -17.37 -22.77 -24.65
C ILE A 223 -18.37 -21.62 -24.59
N ASN A 224 -18.88 -21.21 -25.75
CA ASN A 224 -19.90 -20.18 -25.84
C ASN A 224 -21.32 -20.75 -25.89
N GLN A 225 -22.31 -19.88 -25.69
CA GLN A 225 -23.72 -20.24 -25.67
C GLN A 225 -24.18 -20.93 -26.97
N ALA A 226 -23.75 -20.43 -28.14
CA ALA A 226 -24.09 -21.04 -29.44
C ALA A 226 -23.61 -22.50 -29.55
N ALA A 227 -22.44 -22.85 -29.01
CA ALA A 227 -21.94 -24.22 -28.99
C ALA A 227 -22.76 -25.14 -28.08
N ILE A 228 -23.24 -24.64 -26.93
CA ILE A 228 -24.11 -25.40 -26.01
C ILE A 228 -25.45 -25.70 -26.69
N GLU A 229 -26.02 -24.70 -27.37
CA GLU A 229 -27.30 -24.81 -28.07
C GLU A 229 -27.21 -25.76 -29.27
N ILE A 230 -26.19 -25.61 -30.12
CA ILE A 230 -26.02 -26.42 -31.33
C ILE A 230 -25.69 -27.88 -30.99
N LEU A 231 -24.87 -28.14 -29.97
CA LEU A 231 -24.55 -29.50 -29.53
C LEU A 231 -25.67 -30.14 -28.69
N ALA A 232 -26.73 -29.40 -28.37
CA ALA A 232 -27.86 -29.83 -27.53
C ALA A 232 -27.42 -30.45 -26.18
N THR A 233 -26.28 -30.00 -25.63
CA THR A 233 -25.69 -30.54 -24.40
C THR A 233 -25.71 -29.49 -23.28
N PRO A 234 -26.85 -29.28 -22.59
CA PRO A 234 -27.00 -28.19 -21.62
C PRO A 234 -26.09 -28.31 -20.37
N ASN A 235 -25.51 -29.48 -20.12
CA ASN A 235 -24.59 -29.71 -19.00
C ASN A 235 -23.11 -29.36 -19.32
N LEU A 236 -22.84 -28.80 -20.50
CA LEU A 236 -21.49 -28.48 -20.93
C LEU A 236 -20.97 -27.20 -20.28
N ARG A 237 -19.83 -27.33 -19.60
CA ARG A 237 -19.18 -26.23 -18.86
C ARG A 237 -17.67 -26.25 -19.09
N SER A 238 -17.06 -25.08 -18.98
CA SER A 238 -15.60 -24.95 -18.89
C SER A 238 -15.05 -25.83 -17.76
N GLY A 239 -13.98 -26.58 -18.04
CA GLY A 239 -13.39 -27.60 -17.16
C GLY A 239 -13.91 -29.03 -17.39
N GLY A 240 -14.96 -29.22 -18.19
CA GLY A 240 -15.47 -30.55 -18.57
C GLY A 240 -14.59 -31.27 -19.59
N SER A 241 -14.68 -32.60 -19.65
CA SER A 241 -14.02 -33.39 -20.69
C SER A 241 -14.81 -33.34 -22.00
N LEU A 242 -14.13 -33.08 -23.12
CA LEU A 242 -14.78 -33.11 -24.44
C LEU A 242 -15.36 -34.51 -24.76
N LYS A 243 -14.78 -35.58 -24.21
CA LYS A 243 -15.24 -36.95 -24.47
C LYS A 243 -16.59 -37.25 -23.83
N SER A 244 -16.90 -36.61 -22.70
CA SER A 244 -18.23 -36.68 -22.07
C SER A 244 -19.23 -35.70 -22.69
N ALA A 245 -18.74 -34.74 -23.47
CA ALA A 245 -19.53 -33.69 -24.12
C ALA A 245 -20.15 -34.14 -25.43
N SER A 246 -19.33 -34.73 -26.29
CA SER A 246 -19.73 -35.31 -27.56
C SER A 246 -18.63 -36.27 -28.00
N ALA A 247 -18.98 -37.56 -28.07
CA ALA A 247 -18.06 -38.59 -28.53
C ALA A 247 -17.61 -38.34 -29.98
N GLU A 248 -18.50 -37.78 -30.80
CA GLU A 248 -18.28 -37.53 -32.23
C GLU A 248 -17.28 -36.38 -32.45
N VAL A 249 -17.44 -35.25 -31.74
CA VAL A 249 -16.48 -34.14 -31.79
C VAL A 249 -15.11 -34.57 -31.27
N SER A 250 -15.06 -35.36 -30.19
CA SER A 250 -13.80 -35.91 -29.68
C SER A 250 -13.11 -36.85 -30.68
N ARG A 251 -13.88 -37.60 -31.48
CA ARG A 251 -13.35 -38.49 -32.52
C ARG A 251 -12.78 -37.68 -33.69
N LEU A 252 -13.52 -36.68 -34.17
CA LEU A 252 -13.09 -35.78 -35.24
C LEU A 252 -11.82 -35.01 -34.85
N LEU A 253 -11.75 -34.50 -33.61
CA LEU A 253 -10.55 -33.84 -33.10
C LEU A 253 -9.32 -34.75 -33.13
N LYS A 254 -9.45 -36.02 -32.72
CA LYS A 254 -8.32 -36.97 -32.75
C LYS A 254 -7.81 -37.23 -34.16
N ARG A 255 -8.73 -37.41 -35.12
CA ARG A 255 -8.40 -37.59 -36.53
C ARG A 255 -7.72 -36.35 -37.12
N TRP A 256 -8.19 -35.16 -36.76
CA TRP A 256 -7.54 -33.91 -37.16
C TRP A 256 -6.12 -33.79 -36.58
N ARG A 257 -5.92 -34.05 -35.29
CA ARG A 257 -4.58 -34.06 -34.66
C ARG A 257 -3.64 -35.12 -35.26
N ALA A 258 -4.18 -36.22 -35.76
CA ALA A 258 -3.42 -37.26 -36.45
C ALA A 258 -3.10 -36.92 -37.93
N GLY A 259 -3.57 -35.78 -38.44
CA GLY A 259 -3.37 -35.36 -39.84
C GLY A 259 -4.24 -36.11 -40.85
N GLU A 260 -5.26 -36.83 -40.39
CA GLU A 260 -6.14 -37.66 -41.23
C GLU A 260 -7.31 -36.88 -41.85
N ILE A 261 -7.44 -35.59 -41.53
CA ILE A 261 -8.49 -34.70 -42.04
C ILE A 261 -7.83 -33.56 -42.81
N ASP A 262 -8.02 -33.54 -44.13
CA ASP A 262 -7.68 -32.40 -44.98
C ASP A 262 -8.85 -31.40 -45.01
N LEU A 263 -8.80 -30.43 -44.10
CA LEU A 263 -9.83 -29.39 -43.94
C LEU A 263 -10.01 -28.50 -45.18
N ALA A 264 -9.07 -28.52 -46.14
CA ALA A 264 -9.19 -27.78 -47.40
C ALA A 264 -10.01 -28.51 -48.46
N ARG A 265 -10.20 -29.84 -48.31
CA ARG A 265 -10.95 -30.69 -49.25
C ARG A 265 -12.28 -31.19 -48.72
N ASP A 266 -12.38 -31.46 -47.41
CA ASP A 266 -13.57 -32.04 -46.82
C ASP A 266 -13.82 -31.46 -45.41
N ILE A 267 -14.96 -30.79 -45.24
CA ILE A 267 -15.36 -30.21 -43.94
C ILE A 267 -16.16 -31.30 -43.20
N PRO A 268 -15.62 -31.87 -42.11
CA PRO A 268 -16.29 -32.96 -41.42
C PRO A 268 -17.64 -32.50 -40.86
N GLN A 269 -18.69 -33.23 -41.24
CA GLN A 269 -20.06 -33.01 -40.76
C GLN A 269 -20.44 -34.09 -39.77
N PHE A 270 -21.17 -33.71 -38.71
CA PHE A 270 -21.77 -34.64 -37.78
C PHE A 270 -23.14 -34.14 -37.36
N VAL A 271 -23.99 -35.04 -36.86
CA VAL A 271 -25.32 -34.67 -36.36
C VAL A 271 -25.22 -34.43 -34.86
N SER A 272 -25.91 -33.40 -34.36
CA SER A 272 -26.04 -33.14 -32.91
C SER A 272 -26.59 -34.35 -32.15
N GLU A 273 -26.33 -34.45 -30.84
CA GLU A 273 -26.74 -35.62 -30.03
C GLU A 273 -28.26 -35.86 -30.03
N ASP A 274 -29.05 -34.80 -30.20
CA ASP A 274 -30.51 -34.86 -30.27
C ASP A 274 -31.05 -35.11 -31.69
N GLY A 275 -30.17 -35.21 -32.70
CA GLY A 275 -30.55 -35.41 -34.09
C GLY A 275 -31.09 -34.16 -34.80
N SER A 276 -31.14 -33.00 -34.13
CA SER A 276 -31.87 -31.82 -34.61
C SER A 276 -31.12 -30.97 -35.63
N ALA A 277 -29.78 -31.07 -35.65
CA ALA A 277 -28.93 -30.24 -36.49
C ALA A 277 -27.76 -31.02 -37.10
N VAL A 278 -27.43 -30.72 -38.36
CA VAL A 278 -26.17 -31.13 -39.00
C VAL A 278 -25.16 -30.01 -38.82
N ILE A 279 -24.01 -30.34 -38.25
CA ILE A 279 -22.98 -29.40 -37.79
C ILE A 279 -21.71 -29.60 -38.61
N ASN A 280 -21.19 -28.51 -39.17
CA ASN A 280 -19.90 -28.47 -39.85
C ASN A 280 -18.81 -28.12 -38.83
N ALA A 281 -17.83 -29.00 -38.63
CA ALA A 281 -16.74 -28.77 -37.68
C ALA A 281 -15.52 -28.17 -38.36
N HIS A 282 -15.08 -27.01 -37.88
CA HIS A 282 -13.80 -26.40 -38.27
C HIS A 282 -12.81 -26.50 -37.10
N PHE A 283 -11.59 -26.94 -37.39
CA PHE A 283 -10.52 -27.06 -36.40
C PHE A 283 -9.35 -26.15 -36.78
N ALA A 284 -8.88 -25.37 -35.81
CA ALA A 284 -7.72 -24.50 -35.96
C ALA A 284 -6.87 -24.53 -34.69
N PRO A 285 -5.52 -24.49 -34.78
CA PRO A 285 -4.67 -24.32 -33.62
C PRO A 285 -4.83 -22.89 -33.07
N LEU A 286 -4.81 -22.75 -31.75
CA LEU A 286 -4.89 -21.46 -31.06
C LEU A 286 -3.66 -21.32 -30.14
N GLY A 287 -2.78 -20.34 -30.44
CA GLY A 287 -1.47 -20.20 -29.82
C GLY A 287 -0.35 -20.28 -30.86
N ASP A 288 0.80 -19.67 -30.56
CA ASP A 288 1.90 -19.48 -31.50
C ASP A 288 2.34 -20.82 -32.11
N SER A 289 2.00 -21.03 -33.39
CA SER A 289 2.65 -21.99 -34.26
C SER A 289 4.02 -21.44 -34.65
N GLY A 290 4.85 -21.25 -33.62
CA GLY A 290 6.26 -20.94 -33.71
C GLY A 290 7.03 -22.13 -33.16
N ASN A 291 7.56 -22.94 -34.08
CA ASN A 291 8.61 -23.94 -33.86
C ASN A 291 8.17 -25.37 -33.49
N LEU A 292 7.82 -26.15 -34.51
CA LEU A 292 8.15 -27.58 -34.58
C LEU A 292 8.65 -27.87 -36.01
N GLY A 293 9.97 -27.86 -36.16
CA GLY A 293 10.65 -28.56 -37.25
C GLY A 293 10.84 -30.04 -36.93
#